data_AF-J6I359-F1
#
_entry.id   AF-J6I359-F1
#
_cell.length_a   1.000
_cell.length_b   1.000
_cell.length_c   1.000
_cell.angle_alpha   90.00
_cell.angle_beta   90.00
_cell.angle_gamma   90.00
#
_symmetry.space_group_name_H-M   'P 1'
#
loop_
_entity.id
_entity.type
_entity.pdbx_description
1 polymer ?
#
loop_
_entity_poly.entity_id
_entity_poly.type
_entity_poly.pdbx_seq_one_letter_code
_entity_poly.pdbx_strand_id
1 'polypeptide(L)'
;MGKIVLVTGGARSGKSRFAEQYAARFGKKVAYIATAGIYDEEMAFRVKLHRERRPKDWHTWEAPENAHLAIEEAGKAHDMILFDCLTLYISNLLCALENVRDSAANYELIREKISLLLEAAKKQEGTTIFVTNEVGAGIVPENHLAREYRDITGIANQLTARAADEVYVVSCGIAVDFKKLAVSW
;
A
#
# COMPACT_ATOMS: atom_id res chain seq x y z
N MET A 1 -12.52 11.44 11.70
CA MET A 1 -12.27 10.71 10.43
C MET A 1 -10.82 10.30 10.45
N GLY A 2 -10.53 9.04 10.14
CA GLY A 2 -9.18 8.48 10.25
C GLY A 2 -8.19 9.17 9.33
N LYS A 3 -6.97 9.36 9.84
CA LYS A 3 -5.87 9.95 9.07
C LYS A 3 -5.32 8.93 8.09
N ILE A 4 -5.06 9.35 6.85
CA ILE A 4 -4.42 8.52 5.84
C ILE A 4 -3.03 9.07 5.53
N VAL A 5 -2.02 8.20 5.52
CA VAL A 5 -0.67 8.52 5.07
C VAL A 5 -0.33 7.62 3.90
N LEU A 6 0.16 8.19 2.81
CA LEU A 6 0.71 7.41 1.70
C LEU A 6 2.23 7.49 1.73
N VAL A 7 2.88 6.33 1.62
CA VAL A 7 4.32 6.24 1.43
C VAL A 7 4.61 5.52 0.12
N THR A 8 5.22 6.22 -0.83
CA THR A 8 5.58 5.70 -2.15
C THR A 8 7.07 5.79 -2.44
N GLY A 9 7.53 5.12 -3.48
CA GLY A 9 8.91 5.16 -3.96
C GLY A 9 9.30 3.92 -4.75
N GLY A 10 10.49 3.96 -5.35
CA GLY A 10 11.02 2.83 -6.13
C GLY A 10 11.23 1.55 -5.33
N ALA A 11 11.53 0.45 -6.02
CA ALA A 11 12.01 -0.76 -5.37
C ALA A 11 13.31 -0.46 -4.59
N ARG A 12 13.43 -1.01 -3.38
CA ARG A 12 14.61 -0.81 -2.49
C ARG A 12 14.93 0.65 -2.16
N SER A 13 13.98 1.58 -2.31
CA SER A 13 14.20 2.99 -1.99
C SER A 13 14.26 3.32 -0.49
N GLY A 14 13.94 2.36 0.39
CA GLY A 14 13.86 2.57 1.84
C GLY A 14 12.45 2.88 2.37
N LYS A 15 11.42 2.90 1.50
CA LYS A 15 10.04 3.26 1.88
C LYS A 15 9.43 2.42 3.01
N SER A 16 9.60 1.09 3.01
CA SER A 16 9.05 0.26 4.10
C SER A 16 9.72 0.60 5.43
N ARG A 17 11.04 0.83 5.45
CA ARG A 17 11.75 1.26 6.67
C ARG A 17 11.21 2.59 7.18
N PHE A 18 11.01 3.56 6.29
CA PHE A 18 10.42 4.84 6.66
C PHE A 18 8.99 4.68 7.23
N ALA A 19 8.15 3.88 6.56
CA ALA A 19 6.78 3.62 7.00
C ALA A 19 6.73 2.90 8.37
N GLU A 20 7.62 1.91 8.58
CA GLU A 20 7.80 1.22 9.85
C GLU A 20 8.22 2.20 10.97
N GLN A 21 9.18 3.09 10.69
CA GLN A 21 9.64 4.12 11.64
C GLN A 21 8.56 5.15 11.95
N TYR A 22 7.79 5.56 10.94
CA TYR A 22 6.66 6.46 11.12
C TYR A 22 5.61 5.82 12.03
N ALA A 23 5.22 4.57 11.75
CA ALA A 23 4.25 3.83 12.57
C ALA A 23 4.73 3.67 14.02
N ALA A 24 6.00 3.29 14.23
CA ALA A 24 6.57 3.13 15.57
C ALA A 24 6.68 4.45 16.34
N ARG A 25 6.89 5.57 15.64
CA ARG A 25 7.02 6.89 16.26
C ARG A 25 5.67 7.48 16.69
N PHE A 26 4.64 7.30 15.86
CA PHE A 26 3.37 8.00 16.03
C PHE A 26 2.22 7.09 16.51
N GLY A 27 2.35 5.77 16.41
CA GLY A 27 1.36 4.80 16.88
C GLY A 27 1.70 4.24 18.26
N LYS A 28 0.68 3.94 19.06
CA LYS A 28 0.85 3.24 20.35
C LYS A 28 0.58 1.75 20.23
N LYS A 29 -0.39 1.37 19.41
CA LYS A 29 -0.77 0.00 19.09
C LYS A 29 -0.80 -0.14 17.58
N VAL A 30 0.22 -0.80 17.04
CA VAL A 30 0.41 -0.92 15.60
C VAL A 30 -0.10 -2.26 15.09
N ALA A 31 -0.99 -2.18 14.11
CA ALA A 31 -1.40 -3.28 13.26
C ALA A 31 -0.63 -3.26 11.95
N TYR A 32 -0.17 -4.41 11.50
CA TYR A 32 0.44 -4.60 10.18
C TYR A 32 -0.47 -5.44 9.30
N ILE A 33 -0.85 -4.91 8.14
CA ILE A 33 -1.63 -5.64 7.14
C ILE A 33 -0.68 -6.08 6.02
N ALA A 34 -0.39 -7.37 5.99
CA ALA A 34 0.47 -8.01 5.01
C ALA A 34 -0.34 -8.48 3.80
N THR A 35 -0.01 -7.97 2.62
CA THR A 35 -0.70 -8.34 1.36
C THR A 35 0.10 -9.31 0.50
N ALA A 36 1.36 -9.58 0.87
CA ALA A 36 2.23 -10.46 0.12
C ALA A 36 1.78 -11.93 0.25
N GLY A 37 1.52 -12.58 -0.89
CA GLY A 37 1.50 -14.04 -0.98
C GLY A 37 2.92 -14.59 -1.12
N ILE A 38 3.28 -15.59 -0.32
CA ILE A 38 4.62 -16.22 -0.37
C ILE A 38 4.55 -17.40 -1.34
N TYR A 39 4.89 -17.16 -2.60
CA TYR A 39 4.86 -18.17 -3.66
C TYR A 39 6.25 -18.67 -4.08
N ASP A 40 7.30 -17.94 -3.73
CA ASP A 40 8.69 -18.27 -4.06
C ASP A 40 9.66 -17.95 -2.91
N GLU A 41 10.89 -18.45 -3.02
CA GLU A 41 11.94 -18.27 -2.00
C GLU A 41 12.40 -16.82 -1.88
N GLU A 42 12.35 -16.03 -2.97
CA GLU A 42 12.74 -14.64 -2.95
C GLU A 42 11.78 -13.82 -2.08
N MET A 43 10.48 -14.04 -2.26
CA MET A 43 9.43 -13.42 -1.48
C MET A 43 9.48 -13.90 -0.02
N ALA A 44 9.72 -15.18 0.21
CA ALA A 44 9.92 -15.73 1.56
C ALA A 44 11.07 -15.04 2.30
N PHE A 45 12.22 -14.86 1.62
CA PHE A 45 13.37 -14.15 2.17
C PHE A 45 13.05 -12.68 2.48
N ARG A 46 12.37 -11.98 1.56
CA ARG A 46 11.94 -10.60 1.78
C ARG A 46 11.00 -10.48 2.98
N VAL A 47 9.98 -11.34 3.09
CA VAL A 47 9.06 -11.36 4.24
C VAL A 47 9.81 -11.64 5.55
N LYS A 48 10.78 -12.56 5.56
CA LYS A 48 11.64 -12.82 6.73
C LYS A 48 12.35 -11.53 7.18
N LEU A 49 12.99 -10.81 6.27
CA LEU A 49 13.65 -9.54 6.60
C LEU A 49 12.68 -8.49 7.15
N HIS A 50 11.44 -8.42 6.66
CA HIS A 50 10.42 -7.52 7.21
C HIS A 50 9.93 -7.97 8.60
N ARG A 51 9.79 -9.27 8.85
CA ARG A 51 9.44 -9.82 10.17
C ARG A 51 10.54 -9.53 11.21
N GLU A 52 11.81 -9.69 10.84
CA GLU A 52 12.95 -9.46 11.75
C GLU A 52 13.13 -7.98 12.15
N ARG A 53 12.77 -7.04 11.26
CA ARG A 53 12.87 -5.60 11.54
C ARG A 53 11.75 -5.05 12.42
N ARG A 54 10.56 -5.65 12.35
CA ARG A 54 9.37 -5.11 13.04
C ARG A 54 9.41 -5.44 14.54
N PRO A 55 8.91 -4.54 15.40
CA PRO A 55 8.71 -4.83 16.81
C PRO A 55 7.80 -6.06 17.02
N LYS A 56 8.13 -6.90 18.02
CA LYS A 56 7.42 -8.16 18.28
C LYS A 56 5.99 -7.98 18.81
N ASP A 57 5.70 -6.80 19.34
CA ASP A 57 4.39 -6.40 19.87
C ASP A 57 3.41 -5.96 18.78
N TRP A 58 3.86 -5.82 17.53
CA TRP A 58 2.98 -5.52 16.41
C TRP A 58 2.15 -6.74 16.02
N HIS A 59 0.83 -6.56 15.92
CA HIS A 59 -0.04 -7.60 15.43
C HIS A 59 -0.06 -7.61 13.91
N THR A 60 0.09 -8.78 13.29
CA THR A 60 0.10 -8.92 11.81
C THR A 60 -1.16 -9.65 11.36
N TRP A 61 -1.89 -9.05 10.41
CA TRP A 61 -2.94 -9.68 9.63
C TRP A 61 -2.42 -10.00 8.23
N GLU A 62 -2.63 -11.22 7.78
CA GLU A 62 -2.41 -11.59 6.38
C GLU A 62 -3.73 -11.36 5.62
N ALA A 63 -3.72 -10.45 4.66
CA ALA A 63 -4.89 -10.04 3.90
C ALA A 63 -4.49 -9.77 2.43
N PRO A 64 -4.21 -10.84 1.65
CA PRO A 64 -3.85 -10.69 0.24
C PRO A 64 -5.03 -10.21 -0.62
N GLU A 65 -6.26 -10.45 -0.16
CA GLU A 65 -7.53 -10.05 -0.77
C GLU A 65 -8.47 -9.48 0.29
N ASN A 66 -9.50 -8.73 -0.14
CA ASN A 66 -10.52 -8.15 0.75
C ASN A 66 -9.94 -7.40 1.97
N ALA A 67 -8.79 -6.76 1.80
CA ALA A 67 -7.99 -6.23 2.91
C ALA A 67 -8.66 -5.05 3.65
N HIS A 68 -9.74 -4.49 3.10
CA HIS A 68 -10.60 -3.53 3.79
C HIS A 68 -11.21 -4.11 5.06
N LEU A 69 -11.58 -5.40 5.06
CA LEU A 69 -12.09 -6.09 6.25
C LEU A 69 -11.02 -6.18 7.35
N ALA A 70 -9.76 -6.43 6.96
CA ALA A 70 -8.65 -6.48 7.91
C ALA A 70 -8.35 -5.10 8.51
N ILE A 71 -8.47 -4.02 7.72
CA ILE A 71 -8.37 -2.65 8.21
C ILE A 71 -9.50 -2.34 9.21
N GLU A 72 -10.75 -2.70 8.87
CA GLU A 72 -11.91 -2.49 9.75
C GLU A 72 -11.77 -3.24 11.07
N GLU A 73 -11.30 -4.49 11.05
CA GLU A 73 -11.08 -5.29 12.26
C GLU A 73 -9.91 -4.76 13.10
N ALA A 74 -8.76 -4.50 12.46
CA ALA A 74 -7.58 -3.99 13.15
C ALA A 74 -7.87 -2.63 13.82
N GLY A 75 -8.60 -1.75 13.13
CA GLY A 75 -8.96 -0.42 13.61
C GLY A 75 -9.84 -0.41 14.88
N LYS A 76 -10.44 -1.53 15.27
CA LYS A 76 -11.18 -1.64 16.55
C LYS A 76 -10.26 -1.59 17.77
N ALA A 77 -8.99 -1.99 17.62
CA ALA A 77 -8.06 -2.16 18.73
C ALA A 77 -6.70 -1.44 18.56
N HIS A 78 -6.42 -0.92 17.36
CA HIS A 78 -5.14 -0.32 16.98
C HIS A 78 -5.34 1.12 16.52
N ASP A 79 -4.49 2.03 16.99
CA ASP A 79 -4.51 3.44 16.60
C ASP A 79 -3.62 3.72 15.38
N MET A 80 -2.85 2.73 14.94
CA MET A 80 -1.96 2.80 13.79
C MET A 80 -2.05 1.52 12.98
N ILE A 81 -2.32 1.65 11.69
CA ILE A 81 -2.37 0.54 10.73
C ILE A 81 -1.31 0.80 9.66
N LEU A 82 -0.42 -0.17 9.44
CA LEU A 82 0.57 -0.16 8.35
C LEU A 82 0.19 -1.22 7.31
N PHE A 83 -0.25 -0.79 6.14
CA PHE A 83 -0.62 -1.62 5.01
C PHE A 83 0.55 -1.73 4.03
N ASP A 84 1.14 -2.93 3.88
CA ASP A 84 2.28 -3.19 2.99
C ASP A 84 1.95 -4.37 2.05
N CYS A 85 1.78 -4.14 0.73
CA CYS A 85 1.66 -2.86 0.03
C CYS A 85 0.55 -2.91 -1.03
N LEU A 86 0.08 -1.73 -1.45
CA LEU A 86 -0.91 -1.58 -2.51
C LEU A 86 -0.48 -2.29 -3.80
N THR A 87 0.80 -2.25 -4.15
CA THR A 87 1.30 -2.90 -5.37
C THR A 87 1.20 -4.42 -5.37
N LEU A 88 1.35 -5.08 -4.22
CA LEU A 88 1.14 -6.53 -4.12
C LEU A 88 -0.35 -6.86 -4.05
N TYR A 89 -1.12 -6.06 -3.32
CA TYR A 89 -2.59 -6.19 -3.30
C TYR A 89 -3.19 -6.12 -4.71
N ILE A 90 -2.78 -5.12 -5.51
CA ILE A 90 -3.20 -4.97 -6.92
C ILE A 90 -2.74 -6.17 -7.75
N SER A 91 -1.51 -6.63 -7.56
CA SER A 91 -1.03 -7.83 -8.26
C SER A 91 -1.89 -9.05 -7.95
N ASN A 92 -2.24 -9.29 -6.69
CA ASN A 92 -3.09 -10.41 -6.28
C ASN A 92 -4.46 -10.33 -6.96
N LEU A 93 -5.08 -9.13 -6.95
CA LEU A 93 -6.37 -8.90 -7.60
C LEU A 93 -6.33 -9.21 -9.10
N LEU A 94 -5.31 -8.75 -9.82
CA LEU A 94 -5.16 -9.02 -11.24
C LEU A 94 -4.89 -10.50 -11.53
N CYS A 95 -4.09 -11.17 -10.69
CA CYS A 95 -3.82 -12.60 -10.82
C CYS A 95 -5.06 -13.47 -10.55
N ALA A 96 -6.03 -12.97 -9.77
CA ALA A 96 -7.28 -13.66 -9.50
C ALA A 96 -8.30 -13.53 -10.65
N LEU A 97 -8.05 -12.69 -11.65
CA LEU A 97 -8.96 -12.51 -12.79
C LEU A 97 -8.81 -13.63 -13.82
N GLU A 98 -9.95 -14.13 -14.29
CA GLU A 98 -9.98 -15.08 -15.42
C GLU A 98 -9.50 -14.43 -16.73
N ASN A 99 -9.75 -13.13 -16.91
CA ASN A 99 -9.36 -12.39 -18.11
C ASN A 99 -8.92 -10.96 -17.80
N VAL A 100 -7.60 -10.75 -17.79
CA VAL A 100 -7.00 -9.41 -17.59
C VAL A 100 -7.03 -8.52 -18.84
N ARG A 101 -7.51 -9.01 -19.99
CA ARG A 101 -7.50 -8.21 -21.24
C ARG A 101 -8.61 -7.17 -21.32
N ASP A 102 -9.60 -7.23 -20.43
CA ASP A 102 -10.64 -6.20 -20.34
C ASP A 102 -10.17 -5.06 -19.43
N SER A 103 -9.45 -4.10 -20.02
CA SER A 103 -8.91 -2.97 -19.26
C SER A 103 -10.00 -2.13 -18.59
N ALA A 104 -11.18 -2.00 -19.18
CA ALA A 104 -12.26 -1.23 -18.59
C ALA A 104 -12.74 -1.89 -17.29
N ALA A 105 -12.96 -3.22 -17.32
CA ALA A 105 -13.34 -3.99 -16.14
C ALA A 105 -12.25 -3.95 -15.06
N ASN A 106 -10.97 -4.08 -15.45
CA ASN A 106 -9.86 -4.02 -14.49
C ASN A 106 -9.78 -2.65 -13.78
N TYR A 107 -10.00 -1.56 -14.52
CA TYR A 107 -9.97 -0.20 -13.97
C TYR A 107 -11.09 0.02 -12.97
N GLU A 108 -12.31 -0.43 -13.29
CA GLU A 108 -13.46 -0.32 -12.38
C GLU A 108 -13.27 -1.17 -11.12
N LEU A 109 -12.78 -2.40 -11.28
CA LEU A 109 -12.43 -3.26 -10.14
C LEU A 109 -11.46 -2.55 -9.19
N ILE A 110 -10.40 -1.94 -9.71
CA ILE A 110 -9.37 -1.34 -8.87
C ILE A 110 -9.88 -0.07 -8.21
N ARG A 111 -10.69 0.73 -8.92
CA ARG A 111 -11.38 1.88 -8.31
C ARG A 111 -12.26 1.44 -7.14
N GLU A 112 -13.04 0.39 -7.32
CA GLU A 112 -13.89 -0.19 -6.27
C GLU A 112 -13.03 -0.65 -5.07
N LYS A 113 -12.01 -1.48 -5.32
CA LYS A 113 -11.19 -2.06 -4.24
C LYS A 113 -10.38 -1.01 -3.49
N ILE A 114 -9.83 -0.01 -4.17
CA ILE A 114 -9.14 1.11 -3.52
C ILE A 114 -10.14 1.96 -2.72
N SER A 115 -11.33 2.24 -3.26
CA SER A 115 -12.38 2.95 -2.53
C SER A 115 -12.72 2.25 -1.22
N LEU A 116 -12.93 0.93 -1.23
CA LEU A 116 -13.20 0.14 -0.02
C LEU A 116 -12.07 0.26 1.03
N LEU A 117 -10.80 0.21 0.61
CA LEU A 117 -9.67 0.40 1.53
C LEU A 117 -9.66 1.80 2.17
N LEU A 118 -9.92 2.84 1.36
CA LEU A 118 -9.93 4.22 1.83
C LEU A 118 -11.10 4.50 2.77
N GLU A 119 -12.29 3.95 2.46
CA GLU A 119 -13.46 4.08 3.33
C GLU A 119 -13.25 3.35 4.66
N ALA A 120 -12.68 2.14 4.65
CA ALA A 120 -12.29 1.43 5.86
C ALA A 120 -11.30 2.26 6.71
N ALA A 121 -10.28 2.83 6.07
CA ALA A 121 -9.29 3.66 6.73
C ALA A 121 -9.88 4.96 7.33
N LYS A 122 -10.88 5.57 6.69
CA LYS A 122 -11.54 6.79 7.17
C LYS A 122 -12.53 6.56 8.32
N LYS A 123 -13.17 5.39 8.37
CA LYS A 123 -14.18 5.04 9.39
C LYS A 123 -13.59 4.91 10.80
N GLN A 124 -12.32 4.52 10.92
CA GLN A 124 -11.63 4.40 12.21
C GLN A 124 -11.02 5.75 12.65
N GLU A 125 -10.65 5.89 13.94
CA GLU A 125 -10.17 7.17 14.50
C GLU A 125 -8.65 7.39 14.41
N GLY A 126 -7.88 6.31 14.25
CA GLY A 126 -6.42 6.31 14.16
C GLY A 126 -5.87 6.65 12.77
N THR A 127 -4.61 6.27 12.55
CA THR A 127 -3.88 6.52 11.30
C THR A 127 -3.69 5.24 10.50
N THR A 128 -4.01 5.27 9.21
CA THR A 128 -3.68 4.19 8.27
C THR A 128 -2.59 4.66 7.30
N ILE A 129 -1.47 3.94 7.28
CA ILE A 129 -0.37 4.13 6.35
C ILE A 129 -0.51 3.13 5.22
N PHE A 130 -0.60 3.59 3.98
CA PHE A 130 -0.50 2.76 2.80
C PHE A 130 0.89 2.86 2.20
N VAL A 131 1.56 1.72 2.03
CA VAL A 131 2.82 1.63 1.27
C VAL A 131 2.51 1.23 -0.17
N THR A 132 3.17 1.85 -1.14
CA THR A 132 3.06 1.49 -2.57
C THR A 132 4.39 1.71 -3.29
N ASN A 133 4.57 1.16 -4.49
CA ASN A 133 5.72 1.46 -5.32
C ASN A 133 5.36 2.45 -6.44
N GLU A 134 6.34 3.29 -6.80
CA GLU A 134 6.34 3.98 -8.10
C GLU A 134 6.87 3.02 -9.17
N VAL A 135 6.01 2.62 -10.10
CA VAL A 135 6.32 1.68 -11.20
C VAL A 135 6.23 2.33 -12.59
N GLY A 136 5.77 3.59 -12.66
CA GLY A 136 5.50 4.30 -13.92
C GLY A 136 6.68 5.08 -14.51
N ALA A 137 7.80 5.20 -13.80
CA ALA A 137 8.95 6.02 -14.22
C ALA A 137 9.96 5.30 -15.14
N GLY A 138 9.57 4.15 -15.70
CA GLY A 138 10.39 3.35 -16.63
C GLY A 138 9.88 3.40 -18.07
N ILE A 139 10.43 2.53 -18.92
CA ILE A 139 9.99 2.33 -20.30
C ILE A 139 8.63 1.61 -20.33
N VAL A 140 7.88 1.77 -21.42
CA VAL A 140 6.64 1.02 -21.68
C VAL A 140 6.95 -0.48 -21.80
N PRO A 141 6.39 -1.35 -20.95
CA PRO A 141 6.61 -2.80 -21.07
C PRO A 141 6.06 -3.36 -22.38
N GLU A 142 6.73 -4.38 -22.93
CA GLU A 142 6.23 -5.13 -24.11
C GLU A 142 5.07 -6.08 -23.74
N ASN A 143 5.08 -6.61 -22.52
CA ASN A 143 4.05 -7.49 -22.00
C ASN A 143 2.77 -6.69 -21.66
N HIS A 144 1.61 -7.15 -22.15
CA HIS A 144 0.32 -6.47 -21.92
C HIS A 144 -0.07 -6.41 -20.44
N LEU A 145 0.04 -7.52 -19.70
CA LEU A 145 -0.24 -7.55 -18.26
C LEU A 145 0.67 -6.57 -17.50
N ALA A 146 1.93 -6.44 -17.88
CA ALA A 146 2.85 -5.49 -17.25
C ALA A 146 2.46 -4.03 -17.53
N ARG A 147 1.96 -3.70 -18.74
CA ARG A 147 1.40 -2.37 -19.03
C ARG A 147 0.15 -2.10 -18.21
N GLU A 148 -0.76 -3.07 -18.17
CA GLU A 148 -2.01 -2.99 -17.42
C GLU A 148 -1.75 -2.76 -15.93
N TYR A 149 -0.87 -3.58 -15.33
CA TYR A 149 -0.44 -3.45 -13.94
C TYR A 149 0.16 -2.08 -13.64
N ARG A 150 1.05 -1.58 -14.51
CA ARG A 150 1.69 -0.28 -14.35
C ARG A 150 0.66 0.85 -14.33
N ASP A 151 -0.27 0.86 -15.29
CA ASP A 151 -1.23 1.93 -15.47
C ASP A 151 -2.26 1.95 -14.33
N ILE A 152 -2.77 0.77 -13.96
CA ILE A 152 -3.69 0.59 -12.83
C ILE A 152 -3.04 0.98 -11.51
N THR A 153 -1.80 0.58 -11.26
CA THR A 153 -1.05 0.98 -10.05
C THR A 153 -0.93 2.50 -9.98
N GLY A 154 -0.65 3.16 -11.10
CA GLY A 154 -0.60 4.63 -11.18
C GLY A 154 -1.94 5.29 -10.81
N ILE A 155 -3.06 4.69 -11.23
CA ILE A 155 -4.41 5.17 -10.87
C ILE A 155 -4.69 4.95 -9.38
N ALA A 156 -4.39 3.77 -8.86
CA ALA A 156 -4.54 3.47 -7.43
C ALA A 156 -3.72 4.45 -6.57
N ASN A 157 -2.45 4.68 -6.93
CA ASN A 157 -1.59 5.64 -6.24
C ASN A 157 -2.20 7.05 -6.25
N GLN A 158 -2.78 7.50 -7.37
CA GLN A 158 -3.45 8.80 -7.45
C GLN A 158 -4.69 8.88 -6.55
N LEU A 159 -5.53 7.84 -6.54
CA LEU A 159 -6.73 7.79 -5.68
C LEU A 159 -6.33 7.85 -4.20
N THR A 160 -5.35 7.05 -3.79
CA THR A 160 -4.85 7.05 -2.42
C THR A 160 -4.17 8.37 -2.06
N ALA A 161 -3.34 8.94 -2.93
CA ALA A 161 -2.66 10.21 -2.68
C ALA A 161 -3.64 11.39 -2.52
N ARG A 162 -4.72 11.41 -3.30
CA ARG A 162 -5.79 12.41 -3.17
C ARG A 162 -6.46 12.32 -1.79
N ALA A 163 -6.76 11.11 -1.34
CA ALA A 163 -7.42 10.87 -0.06
C ALA A 163 -6.48 10.97 1.16
N ALA A 164 -5.17 10.85 0.97
CA ALA A 164 -4.18 10.91 2.04
C ALA A 164 -4.03 12.32 2.64
N ASP A 165 -3.81 12.46 3.94
CA ASP A 165 -3.45 13.73 4.57
C ASP A 165 -1.98 14.07 4.31
N GLU A 166 -1.11 13.05 4.29
CA GLU A 166 0.32 13.18 4.00
C GLU A 166 0.74 12.21 2.91
N VAL A 167 1.66 12.65 2.04
CA VAL A 167 2.21 11.81 0.96
C VAL A 167 3.72 11.91 0.99
N TYR A 168 4.39 10.84 1.39
CA TYR A 168 5.84 10.75 1.39
C TYR A 168 6.34 9.99 0.17
N VAL A 169 7.26 10.62 -0.57
CA VAL A 169 8.06 9.91 -1.58
C VAL A 169 9.42 9.62 -0.97
N VAL A 170 9.83 8.35 -1.02
CA VAL A 170 11.11 7.91 -0.48
C VAL A 170 12.04 7.53 -1.63
N SER A 171 13.18 8.21 -1.70
CA SER A 171 14.26 7.94 -2.66
C SER A 171 15.59 7.88 -1.93
N CYS A 172 16.41 6.86 -2.21
CA CYS A 172 17.72 6.66 -1.57
C CYS A 172 17.66 6.70 -0.02
N GLY A 173 16.55 6.24 0.57
CA GLY A 173 16.31 6.26 2.01
C GLY A 173 15.82 7.60 2.58
N ILE A 174 15.72 8.64 1.74
CA ILE A 174 15.29 9.98 2.14
C ILE A 174 13.80 10.15 1.81
N ALA A 175 12.99 10.45 2.83
CA ALA A 175 11.56 10.69 2.68
C ALA A 175 11.28 12.19 2.56
N VAL A 176 10.48 12.56 1.56
CA VAL A 176 10.04 13.94 1.31
C VAL A 176 8.52 13.98 1.29
N ASP A 177 7.93 14.86 2.10
CA ASP A 177 6.49 15.10 2.14
C ASP A 177 6.06 15.94 0.92
N PHE A 178 5.58 15.27 -0.12
CA PHE A 178 5.18 15.89 -1.38
C PHE A 178 3.96 16.78 -1.22
N LYS A 179 3.03 16.48 -0.31
CA LYS A 179 1.83 17.31 -0.13
C LYS A 179 2.15 18.71 0.39
N LYS A 180 3.21 18.85 1.20
CA LYS A 180 3.70 20.17 1.64
C LYS A 180 4.35 21.00 0.53
N LEU A 181 4.82 20.35 -0.53
CA LEU A 181 5.46 20.99 -1.68
C LEU A 181 4.51 21.12 -2.87
N ALA A 182 3.33 20.49 -2.82
CA ALA A 182 2.39 20.44 -3.91
C ALA A 182 1.77 21.81 -4.17
N VAL A 183 1.64 22.17 -5.44
CA VAL A 183 0.89 23.35 -5.86
C VAL A 183 -0.60 23.08 -5.67
N SER A 184 -1.31 23.98 -4.98
CA SER A 184 -2.77 23.97 -4.91
C SER A 184 -3.34 24.73 -6.11
N TRP A 185 -4.03 24.02 -7.00
CA TRP A 185 -4.85 24.61 -8.07
C TRP A 185 -6.32 24.60 -7.66
#